data_AF-A0A7H1BKZ7-F1
#
_entry.id   AF-A0A7H1BKZ7-F1
#
_cell.length_a   1.000
_cell.length_b   1.000
_cell.length_c   1.000
_cell.angle_alpha   90.00
_cell.angle_beta   90.00
_cell.angle_gamma   90.00
#
_symmetry.space_group_name_H-M   'P 1'
#
loop_
_entity.id
_entity.type
_entity.pdbx_description
1 polymer ?
#
loop_
_entity_poly.entity_id
_entity_poly.type
_entity_poly.pdbx_seq_one_letter_code
_entity_poly.pdbx_strand_id
1 'polypeptide(L)'
;MLAHPQATRRPAPSVKAARAALRPLGALSREARRREGAATAQQLVAIAVGDALTDAFHLARTYALSPQDLEQLHLVRLSGRPFPERIDDRAAALVCYVGNLLRLADAYGLSEDALLYHAEENYKDEIA
;
A
#
# COMPACT_ATOMS: atom_id res chain seq x y z
N MET A 1 15.29 19.73 -14.31
CA MET A 1 14.35 19.65 -13.17
C MET A 1 13.21 20.63 -13.41
N LEU A 2 12.07 20.16 -13.92
CA LEU A 2 10.89 21.01 -14.15
C LEU A 2 10.10 21.10 -12.84
N ALA A 3 10.06 22.31 -12.27
CA ALA A 3 9.27 22.63 -11.09
C ALA A 3 7.82 22.93 -11.51
N HIS A 4 6.85 22.16 -11.02
CA HIS A 4 5.44 22.45 -11.21
C HIS A 4 4.94 23.44 -10.14
N PRO A 5 4.37 24.59 -10.52
CA PRO A 5 3.84 25.56 -9.58
C PRO A 5 2.43 25.10 -9.13
N GLN A 6 2.15 25.22 -7.83
CA GLN A 6 0.85 24.93 -7.18
C GLN A 6 0.54 23.46 -6.85
N ALA A 7 1.47 22.76 -6.18
CA ALA A 7 1.17 21.54 -5.44
C ALA A 7 0.41 21.85 -4.12
N THR A 8 -0.82 22.37 -4.19
CA THR A 8 -1.69 22.58 -3.01
C THR A 8 -2.88 21.61 -2.95
N ARG A 9 -2.98 20.66 -3.88
CA ARG A 9 -3.94 19.56 -3.77
C ARG A 9 -3.22 18.27 -3.42
N ARG A 10 -3.56 17.70 -2.26
CA ARG A 10 -3.30 16.28 -1.98
C ARG A 10 -3.93 15.47 -3.13
N PRO A 11 -3.20 14.57 -3.80
CA PRO A 11 -3.81 13.72 -4.81
C PRO A 11 -4.85 12.85 -4.10
N ALA A 12 -6.14 13.14 -4.35
CA ALA A 12 -7.18 12.20 -3.99
C ALA A 12 -7.02 10.98 -4.93
N PRO A 13 -6.96 9.75 -4.41
CA PRO A 13 -6.92 8.56 -5.24
C PRO A 13 -8.23 8.48 -6.03
N SER A 14 -8.26 9.08 -7.22
CA SER A 14 -9.42 9.00 -8.08
C SER A 14 -9.33 7.68 -8.83
N VAL A 15 -10.39 6.88 -8.75
CA VAL A 15 -10.56 5.64 -9.54
C VAL A 15 -10.30 5.89 -11.04
N LYS A 16 -10.52 7.13 -11.51
CA LYS A 16 -10.22 7.57 -12.88
C LYS A 16 -8.72 7.69 -13.16
N ALA A 17 -7.92 8.18 -12.21
CA ALA A 17 -6.47 8.29 -12.33
C ALA A 17 -5.81 6.90 -12.28
N ALA A 18 -6.26 6.02 -11.39
CA ALA A 18 -5.81 4.62 -11.35
C ALA A 18 -6.12 3.89 -12.66
N ARG A 19 -7.35 4.01 -13.19
CA ARG A 19 -7.71 3.45 -14.51
C ARG A 19 -6.92 4.04 -15.67
N ALA A 20 -6.53 5.31 -15.60
CA ALA A 20 -5.72 5.94 -16.64
C ALA A 20 -4.29 5.40 -16.65
N ALA A 21 -3.71 5.13 -15.47
CA ALA A 21 -2.36 4.57 -15.31
C ALA A 21 -2.27 3.10 -15.79
N LEU A 22 -3.34 2.32 -15.63
CA LEU A 22 -3.39 0.90 -16.05
C LEU A 22 -3.68 0.70 -17.56
N ARG A 23 -4.10 1.76 -18.25
CA ARG A 23 -4.51 1.71 -19.67
C ARG A 23 -3.38 1.37 -20.67
N PRO A 24 -2.14 1.88 -20.49
CA PRO A 24 -1.02 1.58 -21.40
C PRO A 24 -0.42 0.19 -21.19
N LEU A 25 -0.64 -0.43 -20.03
CA LEU A 25 -0.07 -1.74 -19.65
C LEU A 25 -0.73 -2.93 -20.35
N GLY A 26 -1.64 -2.71 -21.31
CA GLY A 26 -2.32 -3.79 -22.05
C GLY A 26 -3.28 -4.65 -21.21
N ALA A 27 -3.36 -4.42 -19.89
CA ALA A 27 -4.09 -5.25 -18.93
C ALA A 27 -5.63 -5.25 -19.08
N LEU A 28 -6.19 -4.34 -19.90
CA LEU A 28 -7.65 -4.19 -20.06
C LEU A 28 -8.13 -4.47 -21.48
N SER A 29 -7.88 -5.70 -21.97
CA SER A 29 -8.57 -6.23 -23.14
C SER A 29 -10.09 -6.24 -22.91
N ARG A 30 -10.89 -6.22 -23.98
CA ARG A 30 -12.37 -6.29 -23.86
C ARG A 30 -12.83 -7.58 -23.15
N GLU A 31 -12.04 -8.65 -23.19
CA GLU A 31 -12.27 -9.90 -22.43
C GLU A 31 -11.89 -9.78 -20.95
N ALA A 32 -10.81 -9.06 -20.62
CA ALA A 32 -10.47 -8.74 -19.23
C ALA A 32 -11.60 -7.94 -18.55
N ARG A 33 -12.19 -6.95 -19.24
CA ARG A 33 -13.39 -6.24 -18.74
C ARG A 33 -14.63 -7.12 -18.56
N ARG A 34 -14.76 -8.21 -19.33
CA ARG A 34 -15.86 -9.17 -19.16
C ARG A 34 -15.62 -10.12 -17.99
N ARG A 35 -14.35 -10.45 -17.67
CA ARG A 35 -13.98 -11.18 -16.44
C ARG A 35 -14.02 -10.31 -15.18
N GLU A 36 -13.63 -9.05 -15.29
CA GLU A 36 -13.74 -8.02 -14.22
C GLU A 36 -15.18 -7.55 -13.97
N GLY A 37 -16.16 -8.11 -14.69
CA GLY A 37 -17.57 -7.72 -14.67
C GLY A 37 -18.29 -7.85 -13.32
N ALA A 38 -17.62 -8.29 -12.26
CA ALA A 38 -18.14 -8.17 -10.89
C ALA A 38 -17.01 -8.22 -9.84
N ALA A 39 -15.85 -7.57 -10.10
CA ALA A 39 -14.87 -7.45 -9.02
C ALA A 39 -15.54 -6.72 -7.84
N THR A 40 -15.74 -7.42 -6.73
CA THR A 40 -16.41 -6.83 -5.56
C THR A 40 -15.56 -5.69 -5.04
N ALA A 41 -16.18 -4.72 -4.34
CA ALA A 41 -15.43 -3.63 -3.73
C ALA A 41 -14.30 -4.17 -2.82
N GLN A 42 -14.56 -5.29 -2.15
CA GLN A 42 -13.58 -6.05 -1.38
C GLN A 42 -12.38 -6.52 -2.22
N GLN A 43 -12.60 -7.08 -3.42
CA GLN A 43 -11.52 -7.54 -4.30
C GLN A 43 -10.66 -6.37 -4.82
N LEU A 44 -11.29 -5.24 -5.17
CA LEU A 44 -10.56 -4.05 -5.60
C LEU A 44 -9.72 -3.46 -4.46
N VAL A 45 -10.25 -3.46 -3.23
CA VAL A 45 -9.51 -3.03 -2.04
C VAL A 45 -8.37 -3.99 -1.73
N ALA A 46 -8.56 -5.29 -1.88
CA ALA A 46 -7.51 -6.29 -1.66
C ALA A 46 -6.31 -6.06 -2.58
N ILE A 47 -6.55 -5.83 -3.87
CA ILE A 47 -5.48 -5.53 -4.85
C ILE A 47 -4.80 -4.22 -4.48
N ALA A 48 -5.57 -3.15 -4.29
CA ALA A 48 -5.00 -1.83 -4.02
C ALA A 48 -4.22 -1.76 -2.71
N VAL A 49 -4.70 -2.43 -1.66
CA VAL A 49 -3.99 -2.51 -0.37
C VAL A 49 -2.75 -3.41 -0.50
N GLY A 50 -2.84 -4.55 -1.18
CA GLY A 50 -1.71 -5.43 -1.43
C GLY A 50 -0.57 -4.71 -2.14
N ASP A 51 -0.84 -4.05 -3.27
CA ASP A 51 0.15 -3.29 -4.03
C ASP A 51 0.78 -2.18 -3.17
N ALA A 52 -0.05 -1.45 -2.41
CA ALA A 52 0.39 -0.38 -1.54
C ALA A 52 1.26 -0.86 -0.36
N LEU A 53 1.03 -2.08 0.14
CA LEU A 53 1.87 -2.71 1.16
C LEU A 53 3.21 -3.15 0.57
N THR A 54 3.23 -3.73 -0.63
CA THR A 54 4.47 -4.07 -1.35
C THR A 54 5.33 -2.83 -1.58
N ASP A 55 4.74 -1.72 -2.05
CA ASP A 55 5.42 -0.43 -2.20
C ASP A 55 5.96 0.08 -0.86
N ALA A 56 5.20 -0.08 0.23
CA ALA A 56 5.64 0.29 1.56
C ALA A 56 6.85 -0.53 2.02
N PHE A 57 6.96 -1.82 1.65
CA PHE A 57 8.12 -2.66 1.95
C PHE A 57 9.37 -2.22 1.17
N HIS A 58 9.22 -1.85 -0.11
CA HIS A 58 10.31 -1.24 -0.86
C HIS A 58 10.78 0.08 -0.24
N LEU A 59 9.84 0.93 0.18
CA LEU A 59 10.18 2.19 0.84
C LEU A 59 10.82 1.95 2.21
N ALA A 60 10.34 0.97 2.99
CA ALA A 60 10.88 0.59 4.29
C ALA A 60 12.36 0.21 4.17
N ARG A 61 12.73 -0.52 3.11
CA ARG A 61 14.12 -0.86 2.81
C ARG A 61 15.02 0.38 2.68
N THR A 62 14.51 1.49 2.12
CA THR A 62 15.28 2.75 2.04
C THR A 62 15.51 3.40 3.42
N TYR A 63 14.71 3.02 4.41
CA TYR A 63 14.85 3.42 5.81
C TYR A 63 15.54 2.35 6.66
N ALA A 64 16.14 1.33 6.04
CA ALA A 64 16.73 0.17 6.72
C ALA A 64 15.76 -0.58 7.66
N LEU A 65 14.48 -0.63 7.27
CA LEU A 65 13.43 -1.36 7.96
C LEU A 65 13.01 -2.57 7.12
N SER A 66 12.84 -3.71 7.78
CA SER A 66 12.23 -4.91 7.21
C SER A 66 10.68 -4.85 7.30
N PRO A 67 9.95 -5.68 6.53
CA PRO A 67 8.52 -5.87 6.73
C PRO A 67 8.16 -6.20 8.18
N GLN A 68 8.95 -7.06 8.84
CA GLN A 68 8.75 -7.42 10.24
C GLN A 68 8.96 -6.23 11.19
N ASP A 69 9.89 -5.31 10.89
CA ASP A 69 10.05 -4.08 11.67
C ASP A 69 8.80 -3.19 11.56
N LEU A 70 8.20 -3.09 10.38
CA LEU A 70 6.97 -2.31 10.18
C LEU A 70 5.81 -2.89 10.98
N GLU A 71 5.65 -4.21 11.03
CA GLU A 71 4.65 -4.89 11.86
C GLU A 71 4.87 -4.61 13.34
N GLN A 72 6.11 -4.76 13.84
CA GLN A 72 6.43 -4.47 15.23
C GLN A 72 6.17 -3.02 15.60
N LEU A 73 6.56 -2.07 14.73
CA LEU A 73 6.29 -0.66 14.94
C LEU A 73 4.79 -0.35 14.86
N HIS A 74 4.04 -1.07 14.02
CA HIS A 74 2.58 -0.95 13.99
C HIS A 74 1.97 -1.38 15.34
N LEU A 75 2.45 -2.45 15.95
CA LEU A 75 2.04 -2.86 17.30
C LEU A 75 2.40 -1.81 18.36
N VAL A 76 3.59 -1.20 18.29
CA VAL A 76 3.98 -0.08 19.16
C VAL A 76 3.00 1.08 19.04
N ARG A 77 2.63 1.46 17.81
CA ARG A 77 1.62 2.48 17.54
C ARG A 77 0.28 2.15 18.19
N LEU A 78 -0.22 0.92 18.01
CA LEU A 78 -1.50 0.49 18.59
C LEU A 78 -1.48 0.51 20.13
N SER A 79 -0.33 0.29 20.75
CA SER A 79 -0.17 0.37 22.20
C SER A 79 -0.19 1.80 22.77
N GLY A 80 -0.18 2.83 21.91
CA GLY A 80 -0.13 4.24 22.32
C GLY A 80 1.22 4.67 22.88
N ARG A 81 2.26 3.82 22.77
CA ARG A 81 3.62 4.15 23.18
C ARG A 81 4.32 4.99 22.10
N PRO A 82 5.25 5.87 22.48
CA PRO A 82 6.09 6.55 21.50
C PRO A 82 6.92 5.54 20.71
N PHE A 83 7.21 5.88 19.45
CA PHE A 83 8.16 5.11 18.66
C PHE A 83 9.56 5.15 19.30
N PRO A 84 10.38 4.10 19.11
CA PRO A 84 11.78 4.12 19.55
C PRO A 84 12.54 5.32 18.96
N GLU A 85 13.48 5.91 19.71
CA GLU A 85 14.23 7.12 19.30
C GLU A 85 14.99 6.97 17.97
N ARG A 86 15.31 5.73 17.58
CA ARG A 86 15.96 5.41 16.29
C ARG A 86 15.03 5.55 15.07
N ILE A 87 13.73 5.74 15.29
CA ILE A 87 12.73 5.88 14.23
C ILE A 87 12.52 7.36 13.96
N ASP A 88 12.86 7.78 12.75
CA ASP A 88 12.63 9.16 12.31
C ASP A 88 11.16 9.40 11.93
N ASP A 89 10.81 10.67 11.70
CA ASP A 89 9.44 11.07 11.35
C ASP A 89 8.93 10.40 10.06
N ARG A 90 9.83 10.05 9.13
CA ARG A 90 9.47 9.43 7.85
C ARG A 90 9.11 7.96 8.04
N ALA A 91 9.91 7.23 8.80
CA ALA A 91 9.63 5.87 9.20
C ALA A 91 8.36 5.78 10.05
N ALA A 92 8.17 6.72 10.99
CA ALA A 92 6.93 6.81 11.76
C ALA A 92 5.70 7.07 10.86
N ALA A 93 5.83 7.94 9.85
CA ALA A 93 4.78 8.20 8.87
C ALA A 93 4.47 6.96 8.00
N LEU A 94 5.50 6.20 7.62
CA LEU A 94 5.34 4.95 6.87
C LEU A 94 4.58 3.88 7.69
N VAL A 95 4.94 3.69 8.96
CA VAL A 95 4.20 2.80 9.88
C VAL A 95 2.76 3.27 10.05
N CYS A 96 2.54 4.59 10.11
CA CYS A 96 1.20 5.15 10.15
C CYS A 96 0.40 4.81 8.89
N TYR A 97 1.04 4.93 7.72
CA TYR A 97 0.46 4.60 6.43
C TYR A 97 0.07 3.12 6.33
N VAL A 98 0.99 2.21 6.65
CA VAL A 98 0.74 0.75 6.67
C VAL A 98 -0.45 0.41 7.55
N GLY A 99 -0.50 0.93 8.79
CA GLY A 99 -1.63 0.67 9.68
C GLY A 99 -2.97 1.23 9.18
N ASN A 100 -2.96 2.31 8.41
CA ASN A 100 -4.18 2.84 7.81
C ASN A 100 -4.66 1.97 6.64
N LEU A 101 -3.74 1.35 5.89
CA LEU A 101 -4.07 0.39 4.84
C LEU A 101 -4.68 -0.88 5.42
N LEU A 102 -4.10 -1.41 6.50
CA LEU A 102 -4.64 -2.57 7.21
C LEU A 102 -6.04 -2.28 7.76
N ARG A 103 -6.24 -1.10 8.37
CA ARG A 103 -7.56 -0.68 8.83
C ARG A 103 -8.57 -0.52 7.70
N LEU A 104 -8.14 -0.03 6.53
CA LEU A 104 -8.98 0.00 5.34
C LEU A 104 -9.35 -1.41 4.90
N ALA A 105 -8.40 -2.34 4.88
CA ALA A 105 -8.65 -3.73 4.51
C ALA A 105 -9.63 -4.43 5.46
N ASP A 106 -9.46 -4.26 6.77
CA ASP A 106 -10.35 -4.77 7.81
C ASP A 106 -11.79 -4.26 7.62
N ALA A 107 -11.97 -2.99 7.27
CA ALA A 107 -13.29 -2.42 6.97
C ALA A 107 -14.01 -3.09 5.78
N TYR A 108 -13.27 -3.80 4.92
CA TYR A 108 -13.79 -4.60 3.80
C TYR A 108 -13.78 -6.11 4.09
N GLY A 109 -13.53 -6.52 5.35
CA GLY A 109 -13.51 -7.93 5.76
C GLY A 109 -12.34 -8.72 5.17
N LEU A 110 -11.21 -8.06 4.90
CA LEU A 110 -9.99 -8.69 4.43
C LEU A 110 -9.10 -9.06 5.62
N SER A 111 -8.40 -10.19 5.50
CA SER A 111 -7.44 -10.64 6.51
C SER A 111 -6.15 -9.83 6.40
N GLU A 112 -5.75 -9.19 7.51
CA GLU A 112 -4.47 -8.46 7.59
C GLU A 112 -3.29 -9.41 7.36
N ASP A 113 -3.28 -10.57 8.01
CA ASP A 113 -2.22 -11.59 7.87
C ASP A 113 -2.04 -12.04 6.42
N ALA A 114 -3.16 -12.27 5.71
CA ALA A 114 -3.11 -12.69 4.31
C ALA A 114 -2.54 -11.59 3.42
N LEU A 115 -2.90 -10.33 3.67
CA LEU A 115 -2.41 -9.19 2.89
C LEU A 115 -0.92 -8.95 3.13
N LEU A 116 -0.46 -9.02 4.38
CA LEU A 116 0.95 -8.88 4.73
C LEU A 116 1.77 -10.00 4.10
N TYR A 117 1.31 -11.25 4.20
CA TYR A 117 1.97 -12.39 3.57
C TYR A 117 2.10 -12.22 2.05
N HIS A 118 1.00 -11.89 1.36
CA HIS A 118 1.04 -11.71 -0.09
C HIS A 118 1.91 -10.54 -0.53
N ALA A 119 1.86 -9.42 0.19
CA ALA A 119 2.73 -8.28 -0.08
C ALA A 119 4.21 -8.62 0.15
N GLU A 120 4.52 -9.44 1.15
CA GLU A 120 5.90 -9.85 1.44
C GLU A 120 6.44 -10.80 0.36
N GLU A 121 5.64 -11.74 -0.12
CA GLU A 121 6.01 -12.62 -1.23
C GLU A 121 6.24 -11.82 -2.52
N ASN A 122 5.34 -10.90 -2.87
CA ASN A 122 5.54 -10.03 -4.04
C ASN A 122 6.80 -9.18 -3.90
N TYR A 123 7.04 -8.60 -2.71
CA TYR A 123 8.26 -7.85 -2.43
C TYR A 123 9.51 -8.70 -2.62
N LYS A 124 9.52 -9.93 -2.11
CA LYS A 124 10.65 -10.87 -2.26
C LYS A 124 10.90 -11.21 -3.73
N ASP A 125 9.85 -11.45 -4.50
CA ASP A 125 9.93 -11.74 -5.93
C ASP A 125 10.51 -10.55 -6.72
N GLU A 126 10.21 -9.31 -6.32
CA GLU A 126 10.67 -8.09 -7.00
C GLU A 126 12.13 -7.71 -6.66
N ILE A 127 12.69 -8.21 -5.56
CA ILE A 127 14.07 -7.93 -5.14
C ILE A 127 15.06 -9.08 -5.43
N ALA A 128 14.57 -10.22 -5.89
CA ALA A 128 15.36 -11.40 -6.28
C ALA A 128 16.07 -11.20 -7.63
#